data_AF-A0A963J9W5-F1
#
_entry.id   AF-A0A963J9W5-F1
#
_cell.length_a   1.000
_cell.length_b   1.000
_cell.length_c   1.000
_cell.angle_alpha   90.00
_cell.angle_beta   90.00
_cell.angle_gamma   90.00
#
_symmetry.space_group_name_H-M   'P 1'
#
loop_
_entity.id
_entity.type
_entity.pdbx_description
1 polymer ?
#
loop_
_entity_poly.entity_id
_entity_poly.type
_entity_poly.pdbx_seq_one_letter_code
_entity_poly.pdbx_strand_id
1 'polypeptide(L)'
;NWELYRAEIALVEFFDELAATTPIRLRMFHGRGGTVGRGGGPSYQAILAQPPGTVRGQIRLTEQGEVIASKYANPEIGWRNLETLVAATLEATLLQPTKPATPAFLDAAAQLSLASMAAYRALVYETPGFTDYFFNSTPIREIAELNIGSRPASRKPSQKIEDLRAIPWGFSWGQCRLTLPGWYGFGSAVEAFLSAPGKDPKAQLALLRKMVREWPFFSTLLSNMDMVLAKSDLALASRYSELVQDARLRKKVFGAMEAEWHRTADALTRITGDKQRLAHNTALARSIRHRFPYIDPLHHLQVELIRRWRAGQGDERVQTGIHISINGIAAGLRNTG
;
A
#
# COMPACT_ATOMS: atom_id res chain seq x y z
N ASN A 1 -8.66 -1.87 4.05
CA ASN A 1 -9.18 -2.76 3.00
C ASN A 1 -10.46 -3.46 3.45
N TRP A 2 -10.41 -4.30 4.48
CA TRP A 2 -11.59 -5.03 4.96
C TRP A 2 -12.77 -4.14 5.38
N GLU A 3 -12.54 -3.14 6.24
CA GLU A 3 -13.63 -2.23 6.65
C GLU A 3 -14.23 -1.43 5.48
N LEU A 4 -13.44 -1.14 4.44
CA LEU A 4 -13.95 -0.49 3.23
C LEU A 4 -14.87 -1.45 2.46
N TYR A 5 -14.46 -2.70 2.28
CA TYR A 5 -15.29 -3.73 1.63
C TYR A 5 -16.64 -3.92 2.36
N ARG A 6 -16.62 -3.96 3.70
CA ARG A 6 -17.85 -4.05 4.51
C ARG A 6 -18.74 -2.82 4.36
N ALA A 7 -18.15 -1.63 4.40
CA ALA A 7 -18.89 -0.38 4.23
C ALA A 7 -19.52 -0.29 2.84
N GLU A 8 -18.80 -0.73 1.80
CA GLU A 8 -19.31 -0.78 0.43
C GLU A 8 -20.52 -1.72 0.30
N ILE A 9 -20.48 -2.91 0.91
CA ILE A 9 -21.63 -3.84 0.93
C ILE A 9 -22.81 -3.21 1.67
N ALA A 10 -22.60 -2.70 2.88
CA ALA A 10 -23.67 -2.11 3.69
C ALA A 10 -24.33 -0.90 2.99
N LEU A 11 -23.55 -0.10 2.27
CA LEU A 11 -24.08 0.99 1.46
C LEU A 11 -24.89 0.47 0.27
N VAL A 12 -24.44 -0.59 -0.42
CA VAL A 12 -25.23 -1.21 -1.50
C VAL A 12 -26.58 -1.68 -0.98
N GLU A 13 -26.59 -2.43 0.12
CA GLU A 13 -27.82 -2.93 0.76
C GLU A 13 -28.77 -1.79 1.13
N PHE A 14 -28.28 -0.76 1.83
CA PHE A 14 -29.08 0.40 2.21
C PHE A 14 -29.68 1.15 1.01
N PHE A 15 -28.89 1.38 -0.04
CA PHE A 15 -29.39 2.07 -1.23
C PHE A 15 -30.31 1.22 -2.09
N ASP A 16 -30.26 -0.12 -1.98
CA ASP A 16 -31.22 -1.02 -2.61
C ASP A 16 -32.59 -0.95 -1.96
N GLU A 17 -32.63 -0.92 -0.63
CA GLU A 17 -33.86 -0.69 0.11
C GLU A 17 -34.44 0.69 -0.20
N LEU A 18 -33.60 1.74 -0.22
CA LEU A 18 -34.04 3.10 -0.52
C LEU A 18 -34.57 3.23 -1.96
N ALA A 19 -33.96 2.52 -2.92
CA ALA A 19 -34.37 2.55 -4.33
C ALA A 19 -35.80 2.05 -4.56
N ALA A 20 -36.33 1.22 -3.65
CA ALA A 20 -37.71 0.73 -3.72
C ALA A 20 -38.74 1.85 -3.50
N THR A 21 -38.38 2.90 -2.75
CA THR A 21 -39.30 4.00 -2.40
C THR A 21 -38.87 5.34 -2.99
N THR A 22 -37.61 5.50 -3.40
CA THR A 22 -37.06 6.77 -3.87
C THR A 22 -36.06 6.53 -5.00
N PRO A 23 -36.13 7.23 -6.14
CA PRO A 23 -35.26 6.99 -7.28
C PRO A 23 -33.85 7.60 -7.10
N ILE A 24 -33.13 7.17 -6.06
CA ILE A 24 -31.74 7.53 -5.81
C ILE A 24 -30.85 6.34 -6.17
N ARG A 25 -29.73 6.61 -6.85
CA ARG A 25 -28.72 5.59 -7.21
C ARG A 25 -27.40 5.89 -6.54
N LEU A 26 -26.81 4.86 -5.93
CA LEU A 26 -25.48 4.92 -5.35
C LEU A 26 -24.41 5.01 -6.45
N ARG A 27 -23.46 5.94 -6.27
CA ARG A 27 -22.23 6.01 -7.06
C ARG A 27 -21.03 6.14 -6.14
N MET A 28 -20.18 5.13 -6.12
CA MET A 28 -18.94 5.17 -5.33
C MET A 28 -17.92 6.12 -5.96
N PHE A 29 -17.25 6.90 -5.12
CA PHE A 29 -16.09 7.70 -5.52
C PHE A 29 -14.83 7.13 -4.86
N HIS A 30 -14.01 6.43 -5.64
CA HIS A 30 -12.76 5.85 -5.17
C HIS A 30 -11.66 6.91 -5.06
N GLY A 31 -11.21 7.14 -3.83
CA GLY A 31 -10.16 8.10 -3.51
C GLY A 31 -8.75 7.64 -3.88
N ARG A 32 -7.77 8.46 -3.49
CA ARG A 32 -6.35 8.17 -3.68
C ARG A 32 -5.97 6.89 -2.92
N GLY A 33 -5.30 5.97 -3.61
CA GLY A 33 -4.53 4.93 -2.95
C GLY A 33 -5.25 3.60 -2.68
N GLY A 34 -6.45 3.41 -3.24
CA GLY A 34 -7.07 2.07 -3.32
C GLY A 34 -6.51 1.26 -4.50
N THR A 35 -6.76 -0.06 -4.49
CA THR A 35 -6.36 -0.98 -5.57
C THR A 35 -6.86 -0.53 -6.95
N VAL A 36 -8.04 0.09 -7.02
CA VAL A 36 -8.64 0.65 -8.25
C VAL A 36 -7.85 1.84 -8.81
N GLY A 37 -7.36 2.73 -7.93
CA GLY A 37 -6.75 4.01 -8.33
C GLY A 37 -5.22 4.01 -8.49
N ARG A 38 -4.54 2.90 -8.22
CA ARG A 38 -3.06 2.88 -8.13
C ARG A 38 -2.31 2.44 -9.38
N GLY A 39 -2.97 1.93 -10.41
CA GLY A 39 -2.37 1.64 -11.72
C GLY A 39 -1.16 0.68 -11.76
N GLY A 40 -0.70 0.16 -10.61
CA GLY A 40 0.40 -0.80 -10.53
C GLY A 40 -0.07 -2.26 -10.47
N GLY A 41 -1.31 -2.50 -10.02
CA GLY A 41 -2.08 -3.70 -10.37
C GLY A 41 -3.01 -3.38 -11.55
N PRO A 42 -3.54 -4.38 -12.28
CA PRO A 42 -4.47 -4.11 -13.37
C PRO A 42 -5.74 -3.45 -12.79
N SER A 43 -5.95 -2.16 -13.05
CA SER A 43 -7.17 -1.43 -12.63
C SER A 43 -8.45 -2.18 -13.05
N TYR A 44 -8.36 -2.94 -14.15
CA TYR A 44 -9.36 -3.92 -14.58
C TYR A 44 -9.76 -4.90 -13.47
N GLN A 45 -8.79 -5.68 -12.96
CA GLN A 45 -9.02 -6.69 -11.93
C GLN A 45 -9.54 -6.05 -10.64
N ALA A 46 -9.06 -4.86 -10.29
CA ALA A 46 -9.51 -4.15 -9.09
C ALA A 46 -10.98 -3.69 -9.19
N ILE A 47 -11.46 -3.31 -10.38
CA ILE A 47 -12.87 -2.98 -10.64
C ILE A 47 -13.72 -4.25 -10.59
N LEU A 48 -13.27 -5.34 -11.22
CA LEU A 48 -13.98 -6.63 -11.16
C LEU A 48 -14.04 -7.22 -9.75
N ALA A 49 -13.05 -6.92 -8.90
CA ALA A 49 -12.99 -7.39 -7.52
C ALA A 49 -13.86 -6.57 -6.55
N GLN A 50 -14.50 -5.49 -7.01
CA GLN A 50 -15.42 -4.73 -6.17
C GLN A 50 -16.60 -5.60 -5.73
N PRO A 51 -17.19 -5.34 -4.54
CA PRO A 51 -18.39 -6.04 -4.11
C PRO A 51 -19.53 -5.91 -5.14
N PRO A 52 -20.39 -6.94 -5.29
CA PRO A 52 -21.58 -6.87 -6.14
C PRO A 52 -22.41 -5.61 -5.83
N GLY A 53 -22.88 -4.93 -6.88
CA GLY A 53 -23.75 -3.75 -6.75
C GLY A 53 -23.03 -2.41 -6.55
N THR A 54 -21.72 -2.38 -6.36
CA THR A 54 -20.98 -1.10 -6.14
C THR A 54 -20.68 -0.32 -7.44
N VAL A 55 -20.63 -1.00 -8.59
CA VAL A 55 -20.29 -0.39 -9.90
C VAL A 55 -21.53 0.09 -10.66
N ARG A 56 -22.50 -0.79 -10.97
CA ARG A 56 -23.80 -0.46 -11.60
C ARG A 56 -23.71 0.51 -12.80
N GLY A 57 -22.76 0.25 -13.69
CA GLY A 57 -22.51 1.05 -14.90
C GLY A 57 -21.81 2.37 -14.66
N GLN A 58 -21.35 2.64 -13.43
CA GLN A 58 -20.74 3.89 -13.04
C GLN A 58 -19.44 3.64 -12.28
N ILE A 59 -18.35 4.21 -12.78
CA ILE A 59 -17.09 4.29 -12.04
C ILE A 59 -16.73 5.76 -11.85
N ARG A 60 -16.22 6.10 -10.67
CA ARG A 60 -15.58 7.38 -10.40
C ARG A 60 -14.34 7.11 -9.56
N LEU A 61 -13.18 7.44 -10.09
CA LEU A 61 -11.90 7.20 -9.43
C LEU A 61 -11.03 8.45 -9.46
N THR A 62 -10.13 8.54 -8.50
CA THR A 62 -9.08 9.56 -8.45
C THR A 62 -7.83 9.01 -9.14
N GLU A 63 -7.42 9.62 -10.25
CA GLU A 63 -6.08 9.37 -10.81
C GLU A 63 -5.04 10.17 -10.02
N GLN A 64 -4.01 9.48 -9.52
CA GLN A 64 -2.96 10.12 -8.73
C GLN A 64 -1.99 10.87 -9.65
N GLY A 65 -1.48 12.03 -9.22
CA GLY A 65 -0.55 12.84 -10.02
C GLY A 65 0.68 12.05 -10.47
N GLU A 66 1.20 11.17 -9.61
CA GLU A 66 2.36 10.31 -9.91
C GLU A 66 2.12 9.27 -11.02
N VAL A 67 0.86 8.95 -11.37
CA VAL A 67 0.53 7.99 -12.43
C VAL A 67 0.06 8.63 -13.73
N ILE A 68 -0.28 9.93 -13.72
CA ILE A 68 -0.84 10.63 -14.89
C ILE A 68 0.05 10.46 -16.12
N ALA A 69 1.34 10.76 -16.00
CA ALA A 69 2.26 10.65 -17.12
C ALA A 69 2.34 9.21 -17.66
N SER A 70 2.37 8.21 -16.77
CA SER A 70 2.44 6.80 -17.18
C SER A 70 1.16 6.28 -17.85
N LYS A 71 0.01 6.90 -17.58
CA LYS A 71 -1.29 6.49 -18.12
C LYS A 71 -1.73 7.29 -19.33
N TYR A 72 -1.35 8.57 -19.43
CA TYR A 72 -1.95 9.51 -20.38
C TYR A 72 -0.95 10.36 -21.18
N ALA A 73 0.37 10.31 -20.89
CA ALA A 73 1.33 11.10 -21.67
C ALA A 73 1.53 10.61 -23.10
N ASN A 74 1.22 9.34 -23.36
CA ASN A 74 1.20 8.76 -24.70
C ASN A 74 -0.27 8.50 -25.10
N PRO A 75 -0.73 8.98 -26.28
CA PRO A 75 -2.11 8.83 -26.72
C PRO A 75 -2.61 7.38 -26.79
N GLU A 76 -1.78 6.45 -27.27
CA GLU A 76 -2.14 5.03 -27.40
C GLU A 76 -2.29 4.37 -26.01
N ILE A 77 -1.40 4.70 -25.08
CA ILE A 77 -1.49 4.24 -23.69
C ILE A 77 -2.73 4.83 -23.02
N GLY A 78 -2.99 6.13 -23.25
CA GLY A 78 -4.19 6.82 -22.76
C GLY A 78 -5.47 6.17 -23.23
N TRP A 79 -5.56 5.88 -24.52
CA TRP A 79 -6.68 5.17 -25.14
C TRP A 79 -6.89 3.81 -24.48
N ARG A 80 -5.84 2.98 -24.41
CA ARG A 80 -5.92 1.65 -23.79
C ARG A 80 -6.33 1.70 -22.31
N ASN A 81 -5.87 2.71 -21.56
CA ASN A 81 -6.27 2.90 -20.18
C ASN A 81 -7.76 3.22 -20.05
N LEU A 82 -8.29 4.10 -20.92
CA LEU A 82 -9.73 4.40 -20.96
C LEU A 82 -10.56 3.17 -21.36
N GLU A 83 -10.14 2.44 -22.39
CA GLU A 83 -10.78 1.18 -22.81
C GLU A 83 -10.83 0.18 -21.65
N THR A 84 -9.74 0.04 -20.91
CA THR A 84 -9.65 -0.86 -19.75
C THR A 84 -10.68 -0.49 -18.67
N LEU A 85 -10.85 0.80 -18.39
CA LEU A 85 -11.84 1.27 -17.41
C LEU A 85 -13.27 1.02 -17.87
N VAL A 86 -13.57 1.27 -19.15
CA VAL A 86 -14.90 1.01 -19.74
C VAL A 86 -15.21 -0.47 -19.73
N ALA A 87 -14.29 -1.30 -20.23
CA ALA A 87 -14.46 -2.75 -20.29
C ALA A 87 -14.71 -3.36 -18.91
N ALA A 88 -13.89 -3.00 -17.92
CA ALA A 88 -14.06 -3.49 -16.55
C ALA A 88 -15.38 -3.05 -15.93
N THR A 89 -15.81 -1.81 -16.20
CA THR A 89 -17.09 -1.28 -15.70
C THR A 89 -18.27 -2.04 -16.31
N LEU A 90 -18.23 -2.31 -17.61
CA LEU A 90 -19.27 -3.07 -18.31
C LEU A 90 -19.33 -4.51 -17.78
N GLU A 91 -18.19 -5.19 -17.68
CA GLU A 91 -18.14 -6.56 -17.19
C GLU A 91 -18.60 -6.68 -15.73
N ALA A 92 -18.10 -5.82 -14.84
CA ALA A 92 -18.53 -5.79 -13.43
C ALA A 92 -20.04 -5.56 -13.28
N THR A 93 -20.65 -4.83 -14.23
CA THR A 93 -22.07 -4.49 -14.20
C THR A 93 -22.93 -5.60 -14.79
N LEU A 94 -22.55 -6.12 -15.96
CA LEU A 94 -23.39 -7.00 -16.77
C LEU A 94 -23.14 -8.48 -16.49
N LEU A 95 -21.89 -8.87 -16.22
CA LEU A 95 -21.53 -10.28 -16.01
C LEU A 95 -21.49 -10.66 -14.53
N GLN A 96 -21.40 -9.68 -13.62
CA GLN A 96 -21.30 -9.87 -12.17
C GLN A 96 -20.39 -11.06 -11.80
N PRO A 97 -19.10 -11.01 -12.20
CA PRO A 97 -18.21 -12.17 -12.09
C PRO A 97 -17.94 -12.59 -10.64
N THR A 98 -18.19 -11.71 -9.67
CA THR A 98 -17.99 -11.95 -8.25
C THR A 98 -19.25 -12.52 -7.58
N LYS A 99 -19.13 -13.73 -7.05
CA LYS A 99 -20.12 -14.25 -6.09
C LYS A 99 -19.94 -13.56 -4.72
N PRO A 100 -21.01 -13.43 -3.93
CA PRO A 100 -20.89 -13.02 -2.54
C PRO A 100 -19.91 -13.92 -1.78
N ALA A 101 -19.10 -13.32 -0.90
CA ALA A 101 -18.19 -14.07 -0.06
C ALA A 101 -18.97 -14.94 0.95
N THR A 102 -18.47 -16.15 1.19
CA THR A 102 -19.08 -17.04 2.18
C THR A 102 -18.91 -16.48 3.61
N PRO A 103 -19.79 -16.82 4.56
CA PRO A 103 -19.63 -16.41 5.97
C PRO A 103 -18.24 -16.73 6.52
N ALA A 104 -17.70 -17.91 6.22
CA ALA A 104 -16.36 -18.30 6.63
C ALA A 104 -15.24 -17.37 6.08
N PHE A 105 -15.40 -16.84 4.86
CA PHE A 105 -14.45 -15.87 4.30
C PHE A 105 -14.56 -14.51 5.00
N LEU A 106 -15.78 -14.05 5.27
CA LEU A 106 -16.04 -12.80 5.97
C LEU A 106 -15.48 -12.86 7.41
N ASP A 107 -15.72 -13.96 8.12
CA ASP A 107 -15.21 -14.18 9.48
C ASP A 107 -13.68 -14.24 9.53
N ALA A 108 -13.05 -14.92 8.56
CA ALA A 108 -11.60 -14.96 8.45
C ALA A 108 -11.01 -13.57 8.16
N ALA A 109 -11.61 -12.81 7.24
CA ALA A 109 -11.18 -11.45 6.93
C ALA A 109 -11.34 -10.50 8.13
N ALA A 110 -12.40 -10.65 8.92
CA ALA A 110 -12.60 -9.89 10.15
C ALA A 110 -11.51 -10.18 11.19
N GLN A 111 -11.19 -11.45 11.43
CA GLN A 111 -10.13 -11.86 12.36
C GLN A 111 -8.76 -11.33 11.91
N LEU A 112 -8.43 -11.48 10.61
CA LEU A 112 -7.20 -10.95 10.04
C LEU A 112 -7.12 -9.42 10.17
N SER A 113 -8.22 -8.71 9.92
CA SER A 113 -8.28 -7.24 10.04
C SER A 113 -7.99 -6.77 11.47
N LEU A 114 -8.62 -7.40 12.47
CA LEU A 114 -8.42 -7.07 13.87
C LEU A 114 -6.97 -7.32 14.31
N ALA A 115 -6.41 -8.50 13.98
CA ALA A 115 -5.04 -8.84 14.33
C ALA A 115 -4.01 -7.95 13.61
N SER A 116 -4.24 -7.63 12.34
CA SER A 116 -3.38 -6.73 11.55
C SER A 116 -3.40 -5.31 12.11
N MET A 117 -4.58 -4.81 12.47
CA MET A 117 -4.72 -3.49 13.10
C MET A 117 -3.99 -3.45 14.45
N ALA A 118 -4.14 -4.48 15.28
CA ALA A 118 -3.45 -4.57 16.57
C ALA A 118 -1.93 -4.54 16.39
N ALA A 119 -1.38 -5.36 15.48
CA ALA A 119 0.05 -5.38 15.18
C ALA A 119 0.56 -4.04 14.66
N TYR A 120 -0.17 -3.40 13.76
CA TYR A 120 0.17 -2.06 13.25
C TYR A 120 0.19 -1.02 14.37
N ARG A 121 -0.82 -1.01 15.25
CA ARG A 121 -0.90 -0.05 16.36
C ARG A 121 0.17 -0.29 17.40
N ALA A 122 0.51 -1.55 17.67
CA ALA A 122 1.60 -1.92 18.56
C ALA A 122 2.94 -1.29 18.12
N LEU A 123 3.21 -1.28 16.82
CA LEU A 123 4.39 -0.59 16.28
C LEU A 123 4.23 0.94 16.30
N VAL A 124 3.18 1.46 15.67
CA VAL A 124 3.12 2.89 15.32
C VAL A 124 2.74 3.77 16.49
N TYR A 125 1.85 3.31 17.37
CA TYR A 125 1.29 4.13 18.45
C TYR A 125 1.76 3.69 19.84
N GLU A 126 2.07 2.41 20.03
CA GLU A 126 2.37 1.86 21.35
C GLU A 126 3.86 1.64 21.58
N THR A 127 4.70 1.66 20.53
CA THR A 127 6.15 1.56 20.69
C THR A 127 6.74 2.91 21.12
N PRO A 128 7.33 3.02 22.32
CA PRO A 128 7.96 4.26 22.76
C PRO A 128 9.10 4.66 21.81
N GLY A 129 9.13 5.94 21.42
CA GLY A 129 10.11 6.49 20.50
C GLY A 129 9.86 6.20 19.02
N PHE A 130 8.74 5.55 18.65
CA PHE A 130 8.44 5.29 17.22
C PHE A 130 8.40 6.58 16.40
N THR A 131 7.79 7.64 16.93
CA THR A 131 7.77 8.96 16.31
C THR A 131 9.18 9.47 16.03
N ASP A 132 10.07 9.43 17.03
CA ASP A 132 11.45 9.87 16.89
C ASP A 132 12.19 9.03 15.84
N TYR A 133 11.96 7.72 15.85
CA TYR A 133 12.48 6.83 14.82
C TYR A 133 12.00 7.28 13.43
N PHE A 134 10.69 7.46 13.22
CA PHE A 134 10.12 7.84 11.93
C PHE A 134 10.69 9.18 11.39
N PHE A 135 10.73 10.21 12.22
CA PHE A 135 11.24 11.52 11.81
C PHE A 135 12.74 11.53 11.50
N ASN A 136 13.51 10.62 12.11
CA ASN A 136 14.94 10.53 11.88
C ASN A 136 15.32 9.49 10.81
N SER A 137 14.57 8.39 10.66
CA SER A 137 14.87 7.36 9.67
C SER A 137 14.35 7.71 8.28
N THR A 138 13.42 8.67 8.16
CA THR A 138 12.80 9.04 6.89
C THR A 138 13.11 10.48 6.47
N PRO A 139 13.02 10.82 5.18
CA PRO A 139 13.21 12.18 4.70
C PRO A 139 11.98 13.08 4.93
N ILE A 140 11.12 12.79 5.91
CA ILE A 140 9.85 13.53 6.10
C ILE A 140 10.05 15.03 6.32
N ARG A 141 11.12 15.43 7.03
CA ARG A 141 11.42 16.84 7.28
C ARG A 141 11.79 17.55 5.99
N GLU A 142 12.64 16.90 5.20
CA GLU A 142 13.10 17.37 3.91
C GLU A 142 11.96 17.38 2.86
N ILE A 143 11.02 16.42 2.94
CA ILE A 143 9.78 16.40 2.14
C ILE A 143 8.86 17.58 2.50
N ALA A 144 8.85 18.03 3.76
CA ALA A 144 8.01 19.14 4.17
C ALA A 144 8.55 20.50 3.70
N GLU A 145 9.87 20.61 3.50
CA GLU A 145 10.53 21.79 2.90
C GLU A 145 10.35 21.86 1.39
N LEU A 146 10.15 20.72 0.75
CA LEU A 146 9.80 20.63 -0.65
C LEU A 146 8.41 21.24 -0.90
N ASN A 147 8.35 22.36 -1.62
CA ASN A 147 7.12 22.95 -2.17
C ASN A 147 6.46 22.07 -3.27
N ILE A 148 6.59 20.74 -3.18
CA ILE A 148 6.03 19.75 -4.11
C ILE A 148 4.51 19.60 -3.90
N GLY A 149 4.02 19.86 -2.68
CA GLY A 149 2.59 19.82 -2.36
C GLY A 149 2.01 21.20 -2.10
N SER A 150 0.82 21.48 -2.63
CA SER A 150 0.05 22.71 -2.32
C SER A 150 -0.44 22.80 -0.86
N ARG A 151 -0.07 21.82 -0.04
CA ARG A 151 -0.72 21.48 1.23
C ARG A 151 0.36 21.09 2.23
N PRO A 152 0.34 21.62 3.47
CA PRO A 152 1.35 21.28 4.49
C PRO A 152 1.35 19.78 4.81
N ALA A 153 2.50 19.24 5.20
CA ALA A 153 2.66 17.81 5.49
C ALA A 153 1.82 17.35 6.70
N SER A 154 1.61 18.26 7.67
CA SER A 154 0.81 18.00 8.87
C SER A 154 -0.43 18.91 8.93
N ARG A 155 -1.47 18.44 9.63
CA ARG A 155 -2.67 19.23 9.95
C ARG A 155 -2.43 20.24 11.08
N LYS A 156 -1.49 19.93 11.98
CA LYS A 156 -1.10 20.75 13.13
C LYS A 156 0.43 20.82 13.22
N PRO A 157 1.01 21.88 13.81
CA PRO A 157 2.45 21.97 14.05
C PRO A 157 2.85 21.05 15.22
N SER A 158 2.71 19.74 15.03
CA SER A 158 3.03 18.71 16.00
C SER A 158 3.82 17.59 15.30
N GLN A 159 4.58 16.84 16.09
CA GLN A 159 5.27 15.63 15.63
C GLN A 159 4.43 14.36 15.83
N LYS A 160 3.12 14.48 16.12
CA LYS A 160 2.28 13.30 16.32
C LYS A 160 1.91 12.66 14.98
N ILE A 161 1.96 11.33 14.91
CA ILE A 161 1.64 10.59 13.67
C ILE A 161 0.18 10.84 13.24
N GLU A 162 -0.76 11.00 14.17
CA GLU A 162 -2.17 11.30 13.87
C GLU A 162 -2.40 12.67 13.19
N ASP A 163 -1.46 13.61 13.32
CA ASP A 163 -1.54 14.91 12.68
C ASP A 163 -0.95 14.88 11.24
N LEU A 164 -0.15 13.87 10.91
CA LEU A 164 0.41 13.68 9.57
C LEU A 164 -0.68 13.34 8.55
N ARG A 165 -0.54 13.89 7.35
CA ARG A 165 -1.39 13.51 6.22
C ARG A 165 -0.93 12.18 5.61
N ALA A 166 -1.87 11.46 5.02
CA ALA A 166 -1.62 10.14 4.42
C ALA A 166 -0.56 10.17 3.30
N ILE A 167 -0.47 11.27 2.54
CA ILE A 167 0.50 11.41 1.44
C ILE A 167 1.93 11.45 2.00
N PRO A 168 2.31 12.40 2.88
CA PRO A 168 3.60 12.38 3.55
C PRO A 168 3.92 11.05 4.24
N TRP A 169 2.96 10.45 4.93
CA TRP A 169 3.15 9.15 5.59
C TRP A 169 3.60 8.06 4.60
N GLY A 170 2.82 7.81 3.55
CA GLY A 170 3.16 6.80 2.56
C GLY A 170 4.40 7.14 1.74
N PHE A 171 4.59 8.43 1.42
CA PHE A 171 5.72 8.90 0.62
C PHE A 171 7.05 8.73 1.36
N SER A 172 7.11 9.06 2.66
CA SER A 172 8.29 8.88 3.49
C SER A 172 8.74 7.42 3.57
N TRP A 173 7.81 6.48 3.80
CA TRP A 173 8.16 5.06 3.80
C TRP A 173 8.53 4.51 2.43
N GLY A 174 7.97 5.10 1.36
CA GLY A 174 8.38 4.82 -0.01
C GLY A 174 9.82 5.21 -0.28
N GLN A 175 10.22 6.43 0.12
CA GLN A 175 11.60 6.91 -0.03
C GLN A 175 12.61 6.02 0.69
N CYS A 176 12.25 5.47 1.85
CA CYS A 176 13.13 4.58 2.62
C CYS A 176 13.06 3.10 2.21
N ARG A 177 12.40 2.77 1.10
CA ARG A 177 12.26 1.39 0.59
C ARG A 177 11.67 0.41 1.61
N LEU A 178 10.86 0.89 2.54
CA LEU A 178 10.08 0.01 3.42
C LEU A 178 8.64 -0.11 3.00
N THR A 179 8.03 0.94 2.42
CA THR A 179 6.62 0.94 2.00
C THR A 179 5.65 0.41 3.07
N LEU A 180 5.99 0.66 4.34
CA LEU A 180 5.36 0.11 5.56
C LEU A 180 3.82 0.02 5.51
N PRO A 181 3.08 1.06 5.06
CA PRO A 181 1.61 1.04 5.11
C PRO A 181 0.96 0.01 4.18
N GLY A 182 1.69 -0.54 3.20
CA GLY A 182 1.14 -1.49 2.24
C GLY A 182 1.23 -2.96 2.65
N TRP A 183 1.86 -3.29 3.79
CA TRP A 183 2.04 -4.68 4.21
C TRP A 183 2.13 -4.91 5.72
N TYR A 184 2.53 -3.91 6.51
CA TYR A 184 2.81 -4.14 7.93
C TYR A 184 1.57 -4.60 8.71
N GLY A 185 1.75 -5.67 9.50
CA GLY A 185 0.70 -6.29 10.31
C GLY A 185 0.04 -7.50 9.63
N PHE A 186 0.21 -7.70 8.33
CA PHE A 186 -0.37 -8.86 7.64
C PHE A 186 0.27 -10.18 8.08
N GLY A 187 1.60 -10.23 8.18
CA GLY A 187 2.32 -11.41 8.65
C GLY A 187 1.87 -11.84 10.05
N SER A 188 1.85 -10.88 10.99
CA SER A 188 1.34 -11.10 12.35
C SER A 188 -0.12 -11.57 12.36
N ALA A 189 -0.97 -11.00 11.51
CA ALA A 189 -2.38 -11.40 11.42
C ALA A 189 -2.56 -12.84 10.93
N VAL A 190 -1.80 -13.25 9.90
CA VAL A 190 -1.83 -14.62 9.40
C VAL A 190 -1.30 -15.59 10.44
N GLU A 191 -0.20 -15.26 11.12
CA GLU A 191 0.34 -16.10 12.19
C GLU A 191 -0.65 -16.30 13.34
N ALA A 192 -1.31 -15.22 13.79
CA ALA A 192 -2.35 -15.28 14.81
C ALA A 192 -3.56 -16.11 14.36
N PHE A 193 -3.98 -15.97 13.09
CA PHE A 193 -5.09 -16.73 12.53
C PHE A 193 -4.80 -18.23 12.43
N LEU A 194 -3.58 -18.60 12.02
CA LEU A 194 -3.14 -19.99 11.92
C LEU A 194 -2.92 -20.63 13.29
N SER A 195 -2.56 -19.84 14.29
CA SER A 195 -2.27 -20.31 15.66
C SER A 195 -3.46 -20.14 16.62
N ALA A 196 -4.65 -19.84 16.09
CA ALA A 196 -5.85 -19.61 16.89
C ALA A 196 -6.19 -20.86 17.74
N PRO A 197 -6.43 -20.72 19.06
CA PRO A 197 -6.76 -21.84 19.94
C PRO A 197 -7.97 -22.65 19.44
N GLY A 198 -7.85 -23.98 19.47
CA GLY A 198 -8.92 -24.89 19.04
C GLY A 198 -9.16 -24.94 17.52
N LYS A 199 -8.27 -24.36 16.71
CA LYS A 199 -8.32 -24.44 15.24
C LYS A 199 -7.14 -25.27 14.73
N ASP A 200 -7.37 -26.07 13.69
CA ASP A 200 -6.29 -26.76 12.98
C ASP A 200 -5.57 -25.77 12.03
N PRO A 201 -4.25 -25.54 12.20
CA PRO A 201 -3.49 -24.65 11.34
C PRO A 201 -3.54 -25.04 9.86
N LYS A 202 -3.65 -26.35 9.53
CA LYS A 202 -3.73 -26.80 8.14
C LYS A 202 -5.08 -26.42 7.51
N ALA A 203 -6.17 -26.62 8.23
CA ALA A 203 -7.50 -26.19 7.81
C ALA A 203 -7.57 -24.66 7.62
N GLN A 204 -6.98 -23.89 8.54
CA GLN A 204 -6.93 -22.42 8.42
C GLN A 204 -6.14 -21.97 7.20
N LEU A 205 -4.97 -22.57 6.95
CA LEU A 205 -4.19 -22.26 5.75
C LEU A 205 -4.94 -22.65 4.46
N ALA A 206 -5.64 -23.78 4.48
CA ALA A 206 -6.48 -24.21 3.35
C ALA A 206 -7.62 -23.21 3.07
N LEU A 207 -8.20 -22.62 4.12
CA LEU A 207 -9.21 -21.57 3.98
C LEU A 207 -8.62 -20.31 3.32
N LEU A 208 -7.46 -19.83 3.77
CA LEU A 208 -6.80 -18.67 3.15
C LEU A 208 -6.45 -18.92 1.68
N ARG A 209 -5.95 -20.12 1.35
CA ARG A 209 -5.70 -20.56 -0.04
C ARG A 209 -6.99 -20.58 -0.87
N LYS A 210 -8.10 -21.02 -0.28
CA LYS A 210 -9.41 -21.01 -0.93
C LYS A 210 -9.88 -19.58 -1.21
N MET A 211 -9.71 -18.67 -0.25
CA MET A 211 -10.03 -17.25 -0.42
C MET A 211 -9.26 -16.63 -1.59
N VAL A 212 -7.96 -16.94 -1.77
CA VAL A 212 -7.20 -16.43 -2.94
C VAL A 212 -7.77 -16.93 -4.27
N ARG A 213 -8.17 -18.20 -4.34
CA ARG A 213 -8.70 -18.78 -5.58
C ARG A 213 -10.13 -18.32 -5.92
N GLU A 214 -10.97 -18.17 -4.90
CA GLU A 214 -12.41 -18.02 -5.08
C GLU A 214 -12.94 -16.62 -4.75
N TRP A 215 -12.13 -15.76 -4.11
CA TRP A 215 -12.55 -14.42 -3.70
C TRP A 215 -11.67 -13.33 -4.30
N PRO A 216 -12.12 -12.68 -5.40
CA PRO A 216 -11.34 -11.66 -6.11
C PRO A 216 -10.87 -10.49 -5.25
N PHE A 217 -11.63 -10.10 -4.24
CA PHE A 217 -11.22 -9.09 -3.25
C PHE A 217 -9.92 -9.51 -2.53
N PHE A 218 -9.87 -10.73 -2.00
CA PHE A 218 -8.72 -11.21 -1.25
C PHE A 218 -7.51 -11.45 -2.16
N SER A 219 -7.75 -12.02 -3.35
CA SER A 219 -6.70 -12.18 -4.37
C SER A 219 -6.06 -10.84 -4.77
N THR A 220 -6.89 -9.83 -5.07
CA THR A 220 -6.43 -8.48 -5.44
C THR A 220 -5.69 -7.81 -4.28
N LEU A 221 -6.16 -7.99 -3.04
CA LEU A 221 -5.48 -7.48 -1.84
C LEU A 221 -4.06 -8.04 -1.72
N LEU A 222 -3.89 -9.35 -1.84
CA LEU A 222 -2.58 -9.98 -1.75
C LEU A 222 -1.68 -9.60 -2.94
N SER A 223 -2.24 -9.52 -4.15
CA SER A 223 -1.49 -9.08 -5.34
C SER A 223 -0.94 -7.65 -5.19
N ASN A 224 -1.73 -6.73 -4.66
CA ASN A 224 -1.26 -5.37 -4.41
C ASN A 224 -0.16 -5.34 -3.34
N MET A 225 -0.32 -6.10 -2.25
CA MET A 225 0.70 -6.21 -1.20
C MET A 225 1.99 -6.85 -1.72
N ASP A 226 1.89 -7.88 -2.58
CA ASP A 226 3.03 -8.52 -3.22
C ASP A 226 3.82 -7.55 -4.11
N MET A 227 3.13 -6.69 -4.87
CA MET A 227 3.76 -5.58 -5.60
C MET A 227 4.45 -4.58 -4.68
N VAL A 228 3.82 -4.20 -3.57
CA VAL A 228 4.41 -3.25 -2.62
C VAL A 228 5.68 -3.83 -1.99
N LEU A 229 5.65 -5.10 -1.59
CA LEU A 229 6.83 -5.81 -1.07
C LEU A 229 7.92 -5.96 -2.12
N ALA A 230 7.57 -6.21 -3.38
CA ALA A 230 8.55 -6.27 -4.48
C ALA A 230 9.34 -4.96 -4.67
N LYS A 231 8.84 -3.83 -4.14
CA LYS A 231 9.51 -2.51 -4.16
C LYS A 231 10.29 -2.22 -2.88
N SER A 232 10.08 -2.99 -1.83
CA SER A 232 10.81 -2.85 -0.57
C SER A 232 12.21 -3.47 -0.64
N ASP A 233 13.13 -2.94 0.15
CA ASP A 233 14.52 -3.39 0.24
C ASP A 233 15.03 -3.16 1.68
N LEU A 234 15.17 -4.25 2.43
CA LEU A 234 15.61 -4.19 3.83
C LEU A 234 17.06 -3.70 3.98
N ALA A 235 17.93 -3.96 3.00
CA ALA A 235 19.32 -3.51 3.05
C ALA A 235 19.42 -2.00 2.88
N LEU A 236 18.67 -1.43 1.94
CA LEU A 236 18.55 0.04 1.80
C LEU A 236 17.85 0.64 3.02
N ALA A 237 16.75 0.05 3.47
CA ALA A 237 16.03 0.51 4.66
C ALA A 237 16.92 0.55 5.91
N SER A 238 17.82 -0.44 6.09
CA SER A 238 18.79 -0.45 7.17
C SER A 238 19.70 0.78 7.13
N ARG A 239 20.14 1.22 5.95
CA ARG A 239 20.97 2.43 5.79
C ARG A 239 20.23 3.71 6.16
N TYR A 240 18.94 3.80 5.83
CA TYR A 240 18.10 4.91 6.30
C TYR A 240 17.93 4.88 7.82
N SER A 241 17.80 3.68 8.42
CA SER A 241 17.71 3.53 9.88
C SER A 241 18.95 4.06 10.59
N GLU A 242 20.14 4.04 9.97
CA GLU A 242 21.38 4.58 10.53
C GLU A 242 21.36 6.10 10.77
N LEU A 243 20.43 6.83 10.14
CA LEU A 243 20.20 8.25 10.44
C LEU A 243 19.65 8.48 11.86
N VAL A 244 19.08 7.44 12.47
CA VAL A 244 18.67 7.44 13.88
C VAL A 244 19.91 7.23 14.77
N GLN A 245 20.26 8.27 15.53
CA GLN A 245 21.45 8.28 16.40
C GLN A 245 21.32 7.32 17.59
N ASP A 246 20.12 7.19 18.16
CA ASP A 246 19.85 6.21 19.22
C ASP A 246 19.85 4.79 18.65
N ALA A 247 20.96 4.08 18.88
CA ALA A 247 21.15 2.71 18.42
C ALA A 247 20.16 1.70 19.05
N ARG A 248 19.71 1.92 20.29
CA ARG A 248 18.74 1.05 20.97
C ARG A 248 17.37 1.22 20.34
N LEU A 249 16.94 2.47 20.15
CA LEU A 249 15.69 2.78 19.47
C LEU A 249 15.70 2.24 18.04
N ARG A 250 16.79 2.48 17.29
CA ARG A 250 16.98 1.97 15.93
C ARG A 250 16.82 0.46 15.87
N LYS A 251 17.56 -0.27 16.70
CA LYS A 251 17.52 -1.75 16.72
C LYS A 251 16.12 -2.27 17.08
N LYS A 252 15.44 -1.64 18.03
CA LYS A 252 14.09 -2.03 18.46
C LYS A 252 13.07 -1.86 17.33
N VAL A 253 12.99 -0.67 16.75
CA VAL A 253 11.95 -0.35 15.74
C VAL A 253 12.26 -1.01 14.40
N PHE A 254 13.50 -0.92 13.91
CA PHE A 254 13.88 -1.56 12.66
C PHE A 254 13.78 -3.08 12.75
N GLY A 255 14.23 -3.69 13.84
CA GLY A 255 14.12 -5.14 14.03
C GLY A 255 12.67 -5.63 14.07
N ALA A 256 11.75 -4.85 14.63
CA ALA A 256 10.32 -5.17 14.57
C ALA A 256 9.77 -5.12 13.14
N MET A 257 10.17 -4.11 12.36
CA MET A 257 9.79 -3.99 10.94
C MET A 257 10.37 -5.10 10.08
N GLU A 258 11.64 -5.43 10.26
CA GLU A 258 12.33 -6.53 9.57
C GLU A 258 11.67 -7.88 9.88
N ALA A 259 11.39 -8.16 11.15
CA ALA A 259 10.72 -9.40 11.54
C ALA A 259 9.31 -9.51 10.93
N GLU A 260 8.54 -8.41 10.91
CA GLU A 260 7.23 -8.41 10.27
C GLU A 260 7.30 -8.55 8.75
N TRP A 261 8.33 -7.99 8.12
CA TRP A 261 8.57 -8.13 6.68
C TRP A 261 8.76 -9.61 6.33
N HIS A 262 9.60 -10.32 7.08
CA HIS A 262 9.82 -11.75 6.89
C HIS A 262 8.56 -12.59 7.13
N ARG A 263 7.80 -12.30 8.22
CA ARG A 263 6.51 -12.98 8.47
C ARG A 263 5.52 -12.76 7.33
N THR A 264 5.44 -11.54 6.81
CA THR A 264 4.55 -11.18 5.71
C THR A 264 4.95 -11.91 4.43
N ALA A 265 6.26 -11.96 4.11
CA ALA A 265 6.77 -12.67 2.93
C ALA A 265 6.52 -14.19 3.02
N ASP A 266 6.72 -14.79 4.19
CA ASP A 266 6.39 -16.21 4.44
C ASP A 266 4.88 -16.46 4.30
N ALA A 267 4.05 -15.63 4.94
CA ALA A 267 2.60 -15.73 4.86
C ALA A 267 2.11 -15.70 3.40
N LEU A 268 2.59 -14.75 2.59
CA LEU A 268 2.27 -14.69 1.17
C LEU A 268 2.70 -15.96 0.44
N THR A 269 3.94 -16.42 0.64
CA THR A 269 4.46 -17.64 0.01
C THR A 269 3.61 -18.87 0.36
N ARG A 270 3.21 -19.00 1.62
CA ARG A 270 2.38 -20.14 2.10
C ARG A 270 0.96 -20.10 1.54
N ILE A 271 0.39 -18.90 1.42
CA ILE A 271 -0.99 -18.69 0.96
C ILE A 271 -1.09 -18.80 -0.57
N THR A 272 -0.20 -18.15 -1.32
CA THR A 272 -0.27 -18.16 -2.81
C THR A 272 0.44 -19.36 -3.42
N GLY A 273 1.48 -19.88 -2.76
CA GLY A 273 2.35 -20.93 -3.28
C GLY A 273 3.51 -20.39 -4.14
N ASP A 274 3.58 -19.08 -4.37
CA ASP A 274 4.60 -18.47 -5.21
C ASP A 274 5.91 -18.24 -4.46
N LYS A 275 7.00 -18.78 -5.01
CA LYS A 275 8.35 -18.62 -4.44
C LYS A 275 9.00 -17.28 -4.81
N GLN A 276 8.50 -16.62 -5.85
CA GLN A 276 9.02 -15.35 -6.33
C GLN A 276 7.92 -14.30 -6.29
N ARG A 277 8.28 -13.08 -5.88
CA ARG A 277 7.36 -11.94 -5.92
C ARG A 277 6.96 -11.66 -7.37
N LEU A 278 5.71 -11.26 -7.58
CA LEU A 278 5.14 -10.90 -8.89
C LEU A 278 5.15 -12.04 -9.91
N ALA A 279 5.07 -13.30 -9.47
CA ALA A 279 5.09 -14.48 -10.35
C ALA A 279 4.01 -14.41 -11.47
N HIS A 280 2.85 -13.85 -11.17
CA HIS A 280 1.73 -13.68 -12.11
C HIS A 280 1.75 -12.36 -12.88
N ASN A 281 2.77 -11.52 -12.71
CA ASN A 281 2.93 -10.27 -13.44
C ASN A 281 4.41 -10.03 -13.82
N THR A 282 4.91 -10.89 -14.70
CA THR A 282 6.32 -10.90 -15.13
C THR A 282 6.72 -9.60 -15.85
N ALA A 283 5.79 -8.92 -16.51
CA ALA A 283 6.02 -7.62 -17.13
C ALA A 283 6.30 -6.53 -16.08
N LEU A 284 5.50 -6.47 -15.02
CA LEU A 284 5.73 -5.56 -13.90
C LEU A 284 7.00 -5.91 -13.14
N ALA A 285 7.26 -7.20 -12.89
CA ALA A 285 8.48 -7.66 -12.24
C ALA A 285 9.73 -7.19 -12.99
N ARG A 286 9.75 -7.36 -14.33
CA ARG A 286 10.83 -6.89 -15.19
C ARG A 286 10.97 -5.37 -15.18
N SER A 287 9.85 -4.64 -15.27
CA SER A 287 9.83 -3.18 -15.22
C SER A 287 10.38 -2.63 -13.90
N ILE A 288 10.06 -3.27 -12.77
CA ILE A 288 10.59 -2.91 -11.45
C ILE A 288 12.10 -3.19 -11.41
N ARG A 289 12.51 -4.40 -11.81
CA ARG A 289 13.92 -4.81 -11.82
C ARG A 289 14.81 -3.91 -12.68
N HIS A 290 14.31 -3.41 -13.82
CA HIS A 290 15.05 -2.49 -14.69
C HIS A 290 15.22 -1.09 -14.08
N ARG A 291 14.36 -0.67 -13.15
CA ARG A 291 14.44 0.65 -12.51
C ARG A 291 15.41 0.70 -11.34
N PHE A 292 15.58 -0.41 -10.62
CA PHE A 292 16.41 -0.47 -9.41
C PHE A 292 17.85 -0.01 -9.60
N PRO A 293 18.60 -0.45 -10.63
CA PRO A 293 19.97 0.01 -10.85
C PRO A 293 20.11 1.54 -11.00
N TYR A 294 19.05 2.24 -11.41
CA TYR A 294 19.04 3.70 -11.56
C TYR A 294 18.66 4.44 -10.27
N ILE A 295 17.87 3.82 -9.38
CA ILE A 295 17.44 4.46 -8.13
C ILE A 295 18.28 4.05 -6.92
N ASP A 296 18.94 2.90 -6.94
CA ASP A 296 19.75 2.43 -5.81
C ASP A 296 20.89 3.42 -5.48
N PRO A 297 21.66 3.96 -6.45
CA PRO A 297 22.64 5.01 -6.17
C PRO A 297 22.02 6.27 -5.56
N LEU A 298 20.79 6.63 -5.97
CA LEU A 298 20.09 7.78 -5.41
C LEU A 298 19.75 7.60 -3.93
N HIS A 299 19.46 6.37 -3.48
CA HIS A 299 19.23 6.10 -2.06
C HIS A 299 20.50 6.30 -1.23
N HIS A 300 21.64 5.79 -1.71
CA HIS A 300 22.92 5.99 -1.02
C HIS A 300 23.30 7.47 -0.95
N LEU A 301 23.12 8.19 -2.06
CA LEU A 301 23.34 9.63 -2.11
C LEU A 301 22.39 10.37 -1.16
N GLN A 302 21.10 10.05 -1.18
CA GLN A 302 20.09 10.68 -0.32
C GLN A 302 20.43 10.51 1.16
N VAL A 303 20.79 9.30 1.60
CA VAL A 303 21.18 9.04 3.00
C VAL A 303 22.38 9.91 3.41
N GLU A 304 23.40 9.99 2.56
CA GLU A 304 24.59 10.81 2.86
C GLU A 304 24.29 12.31 2.87
N LEU A 305 23.51 12.81 1.91
CA LEU A 305 23.14 14.23 1.86
C LEU A 305 22.29 14.63 3.06
N ILE A 306 21.31 13.79 3.46
CA ILE A 306 20.50 14.02 4.65
C ILE A 306 21.36 14.01 5.91
N ARG A 307 22.32 13.09 6.01
CA ARG A 307 23.26 13.03 7.14
C ARG A 307 24.05 14.33 7.27
N ARG A 308 24.63 14.83 6.18
CA ARG A 308 25.37 16.12 6.17
C ARG A 308 24.48 17.30 6.51
N TRP A 309 23.30 17.36 5.90
CA TRP A 309 22.32 18.42 6.13
C TRP A 309 21.95 18.52 7.62
N ARG A 310 21.59 17.39 8.23
CA ARG A 310 21.21 17.33 9.65
C ARG A 310 22.36 17.56 10.63
N ALA A 311 23.61 17.34 10.19
CA ALA A 311 24.81 17.67 10.96
C ALA A 311 25.22 19.15 10.86
N GLY A 312 24.48 19.98 10.12
CA GLY A 312 24.84 21.38 9.88
C GLY A 312 26.02 21.56 8.91
N GLN A 313 26.36 20.50 8.16
CA GLN A 313 27.47 20.48 7.19
C GLN A 313 26.96 20.66 5.75
N GLY A 314 25.74 21.16 5.57
CA GLY A 314 25.08 21.31 4.28
C GLY A 314 25.13 22.75 3.75
N ASP A 315 25.25 22.86 2.44
CA ASP A 315 25.03 24.10 1.69
C ASP A 315 23.78 23.96 0.79
N GLU A 316 23.51 24.97 -0.04
CA GLU A 316 22.40 24.95 -1.01
C GLU A 316 22.50 23.77 -2.00
N ARG A 317 23.72 23.31 -2.32
CA ARG A 317 23.94 22.16 -3.20
C ARG A 317 23.52 20.86 -2.54
N VAL A 318 23.80 20.70 -1.25
CA VAL A 318 23.33 19.55 -0.46
C VAL A 318 21.81 19.52 -0.43
N GLN A 319 21.16 20.64 -0.12
CA GLN A 319 19.70 20.73 -0.11
C GLN A 319 19.09 20.41 -1.48
N THR A 320 19.64 20.99 -2.54
CA THR A 320 19.23 20.71 -3.93
C THR A 320 19.41 19.23 -4.29
N GLY A 321 20.51 18.62 -3.88
CA GLY A 321 20.77 17.19 -4.07
C GLY A 321 19.75 16.31 -3.37
N ILE A 322 19.34 16.66 -2.14
CA ILE A 322 18.26 15.96 -1.42
C ILE A 322 16.97 16.03 -2.24
N HIS A 323 16.59 17.21 -2.71
CA HIS A 323 15.38 17.42 -3.50
C HIS A 323 15.39 16.59 -4.81
N ILE A 324 16.51 16.61 -5.54
CA ILE A 324 16.67 15.83 -6.77
C ILE A 324 16.57 14.33 -6.46
N SER A 325 17.21 13.86 -5.40
CA SER A 325 17.15 12.44 -5.00
C SER A 325 15.72 12.00 -4.66
N ILE A 326 14.97 12.83 -3.93
CA ILE A 326 13.56 12.56 -3.57
C ILE A 326 12.71 12.41 -4.82
N ASN A 327 12.86 13.32 -5.78
CA ASN A 327 12.13 13.29 -7.04
C ASN A 327 12.51 12.09 -7.91
N GLY A 328 13.81 11.78 -8.02
CA GLY A 328 14.31 10.64 -8.81
C GLY A 328 13.83 9.30 -8.25
N ILE A 329 13.91 9.11 -6.93
CA ILE A 329 13.40 7.91 -6.25
C ILE A 329 11.89 7.79 -6.43
N ALA A 330 11.13 8.89 -6.26
CA ALA A 330 9.69 8.88 -6.45
C ALA A 330 9.29 8.48 -7.88
N ALA A 331 9.95 9.05 -8.89
CA ALA A 331 9.72 8.73 -10.29
C ALA A 331 10.04 7.25 -10.61
N GLY A 332 11.11 6.72 -10.00
CA GLY A 332 11.49 5.32 -10.17
C GLY A 332 10.58 4.33 -9.46
N LEU A 333 10.12 4.61 -8.23
CA LEU A 333 9.24 3.70 -7.49
C LEU A 333 7.78 3.75 -7.96
N ARG A 334 7.31 4.92 -8.40
CA ARG A 334 5.91 5.21 -8.73
C ARG A 334 5.00 4.90 -7.53
N ASN A 335 3.92 4.14 -7.72
CA ASN A 335 2.94 3.81 -6.70
C ASN A 335 3.50 2.81 -5.64
N THR A 336 3.41 3.11 -4.34
CA THR A 336 4.13 2.34 -3.29
C THR A 336 3.30 1.88 -2.08
N GLY A 337 2.01 2.18 -2.04
CA GLY A 337 1.08 1.68 -1.00
C GLY A 337 -0.20 1.24 -1.63
#